data_AF-A0A645DRF3-F1
#
_entry.id   AF-A0A645DRF3-F1
#
_cell.length_a   1.000
_cell.length_b   1.000
_cell.length_c   1.000
_cell.angle_alpha   90.00
_cell.angle_beta   90.00
_cell.angle_gamma   90.00
#
_symmetry.space_group_name_H-M   'P 1'
#
loop_
_entity.id
_entity.type
_entity.pdbx_description
1 polymer ?
#
loop_
_entity_poly.entity_id
_entity_poly.type
_entity_poly.pdbx_seq_one_letter_code
_entity_poly.pdbx_strand_id
1 'polypeptide(L)'
;MELSAELKIVMNEIKTILNSITITDAFLTDILKRLEAFGYVSTSEDAWIISFSIQKVENNIKNSCNVTSIPEGLNHTAVDMICGEFLFAKKQSGKLNGFNLETAVKQVQTGDTSVTFAVEGSKTPEQRLDSLLSYLMNNGKGDFTCYRKIRW
;
A
#
# COMPACT_ATOMS: atom_id res chain seq x y z
N MET A 1 -17.41 -10.28 -9.14
CA MET A 1 -16.83 -10.83 -7.90
C MET A 1 -17.27 -9.88 -6.79
N GLU A 2 -18.38 -10.21 -6.15
CA GLU A 2 -18.95 -9.35 -5.10
C GLU A 2 -17.93 -9.17 -3.98
N LEU A 3 -17.67 -7.93 -3.59
CA LEU A 3 -16.89 -7.68 -2.38
C LEU A 3 -17.63 -8.31 -1.20
N SER A 4 -16.90 -9.13 -0.42
CA SER A 4 -17.36 -9.68 0.85
C SER A 4 -18.05 -8.58 1.67
N ALA A 5 -19.14 -8.93 2.37
CA ALA A 5 -19.90 -7.99 3.20
C ALA A 5 -19.00 -7.25 4.21
N GLU A 6 -17.94 -7.91 4.69
CA GLU A 6 -16.95 -7.34 5.61
C GLU A 6 -16.12 -6.22 4.96
N LEU A 7 -15.69 -6.39 3.70
CA LEU A 7 -14.94 -5.36 2.96
C LEU A 7 -15.80 -4.11 2.72
N LYS A 8 -17.11 -4.28 2.53
CA LYS A 8 -18.05 -3.15 2.36
C LYS A 8 -18.17 -2.31 3.64
N ILE A 9 -18.13 -2.95 4.81
CA ILE A 9 -18.14 -2.26 6.11
C ILE A 9 -16.87 -1.41 6.26
N VAL A 10 -15.70 -2.02 6.04
CA VAL A 10 -14.40 -1.34 6.14
C VAL A 10 -14.34 -0.13 5.19
N MET A 11 -14.80 -0.27 3.94
CA MET A 11 -14.83 0.84 2.99
C MET A 11 -15.72 2.00 3.45
N ASN A 12 -16.88 1.71 4.04
CA ASN A 12 -17.77 2.75 4.54
C ASN A 12 -17.16 3.51 5.74
N GLU A 13 -16.45 2.81 6.63
CA GLU A 13 -15.72 3.46 7.73
C GLU A 13 -14.60 4.35 7.22
N ILE A 14 -13.80 3.87 6.25
CA ILE A 14 -12.74 4.65 5.60
C ILE A 14 -13.31 5.93 4.98
N LYS A 15 -14.43 5.82 4.23
CA LYS A 15 -15.10 6.98 3.63
C LYS A 15 -15.55 8.00 4.68
N THR A 16 -16.11 7.51 5.78
CA THR A 16 -16.57 8.35 6.90
C THR A 16 -15.39 9.09 7.54
N ILE A 17 -14.24 8.43 7.69
CA ILE A 17 -13.02 9.03 8.26
C ILE A 17 -12.43 10.08 7.31
N LEU A 18 -12.43 9.82 6.00
CA LEU A 18 -11.76 10.68 5.03
C LEU A 18 -12.56 11.95 4.67
N ASN A 19 -13.90 11.94 4.82
CA ASN A 19 -14.89 13.03 4.84
C ASN A 19 -14.70 14.27 3.91
N SER A 20 -13.74 14.26 2.98
CA SER A 20 -13.33 15.40 2.14
C SER A 20 -12.51 15.00 0.91
N ILE A 21 -12.07 13.74 0.80
CA ILE A 21 -11.29 13.26 -0.34
C ILE A 21 -12.20 12.47 -1.28
N THR A 22 -12.23 12.87 -2.55
CA THR A 22 -12.86 12.14 -3.65
C THR A 22 -12.02 10.91 -4.00
N ILE A 23 -12.02 9.90 -3.13
CA ILE A 23 -11.47 8.58 -3.47
C ILE A 23 -12.59 7.76 -4.12
N THR A 24 -12.26 7.19 -5.28
CA THR A 24 -13.16 6.28 -6.00
C THR A 24 -13.22 4.93 -5.29
N ASP A 25 -14.41 4.33 -5.22
CA ASP A 25 -14.62 3.00 -4.64
C ASP A 25 -13.74 1.90 -5.27
N ALA A 26 -13.42 2.07 -6.56
CA ALA A 26 -12.48 1.22 -7.27
C ALA A 26 -11.07 1.25 -6.64
N PHE A 27 -10.58 2.42 -6.26
CA PHE A 27 -9.25 2.58 -5.67
C PHE A 27 -9.16 1.93 -4.28
N LEU A 28 -10.20 2.09 -3.45
CA LEU A 28 -10.27 1.38 -2.15
C LEU A 28 -10.32 -0.13 -2.33
N THR A 29 -11.08 -0.59 -3.32
CA THR A 29 -11.18 -2.01 -3.65
C THR A 29 -9.82 -2.58 -4.04
N ASP A 30 -9.04 -1.85 -4.84
CA ASP A 30 -7.71 -2.28 -5.28
C ASP A 30 -6.72 -2.37 -4.11
N ILE A 31 -6.77 -1.43 -3.16
CA ILE A 31 -5.96 -1.49 -1.93
C ILE A 31 -6.28 -2.75 -1.13
N LEU A 32 -7.57 -3.02 -0.88
CA LEU A 32 -8.00 -4.16 -0.08
C LEU A 32 -7.64 -5.49 -0.75
N LYS A 33 -7.87 -5.61 -2.06
CA LYS A 33 -7.46 -6.80 -2.83
C LYS A 33 -5.95 -7.00 -2.84
N ARG A 34 -5.18 -5.90 -2.90
CA ARG A 34 -3.72 -5.97 -2.86
C ARG A 34 -3.22 -6.46 -1.51
N LEU A 35 -3.82 -6.00 -0.41
CA LEU A 35 -3.55 -6.52 0.94
C LEU A 35 -3.91 -8.02 1.06
N GLU A 36 -5.05 -8.43 0.51
CA GLU A 36 -5.47 -9.83 0.47
C GLU A 36 -4.47 -10.69 -0.31
N ALA A 37 -3.96 -10.19 -1.45
CA ALA A 37 -2.92 -10.87 -2.22
C ALA A 37 -1.63 -11.06 -1.41
N PHE A 38 -1.26 -10.10 -0.55
CA PHE A 38 -0.14 -10.24 0.38
C PHE A 38 -0.43 -11.17 1.57
N GLY A 39 -1.63 -11.76 1.64
CA GLY A 39 -2.04 -12.66 2.71
C GLY A 39 -2.52 -11.94 3.96
N TYR A 40 -2.97 -10.69 3.85
CA TYR A 40 -3.54 -9.92 4.96
C TYR A 40 -5.02 -9.63 4.73
N VAL A 41 -5.87 -10.03 5.68
CA VAL A 41 -7.31 -9.73 5.66
C VAL A 41 -7.57 -8.49 6.50
N SER A 42 -7.98 -7.40 5.85
CA SER A 42 -8.29 -6.13 6.52
C SER A 42 -9.57 -6.21 7.34
N THR A 43 -9.53 -5.67 8.56
CA THR A 43 -10.64 -5.59 9.50
C THR A 43 -11.10 -4.14 9.73
N SER A 44 -12.22 -3.95 10.41
CA SER A 44 -12.73 -2.61 10.77
C SER A 44 -11.73 -1.80 11.63
N GLU A 45 -10.98 -2.46 12.52
CA GLU A 45 -9.94 -1.80 13.31
C GLU A 45 -8.81 -1.20 12.46
N ASP A 46 -8.64 -1.70 11.23
CA ASP A 46 -7.62 -1.26 10.29
C ASP A 46 -8.06 -0.03 9.50
N ALA A 47 -9.35 0.28 9.46
CA ALA A 47 -9.92 1.36 8.66
C ALA A 47 -9.22 2.70 8.93
N TRP A 48 -8.91 2.99 10.20
CA TRP A 48 -8.21 4.21 10.58
C TRP A 48 -6.76 4.24 10.07
N ILE A 49 -6.01 3.14 10.23
CA ILE A 49 -4.62 3.05 9.79
C ILE A 49 -4.54 3.13 8.26
N ILE A 50 -5.45 2.44 7.56
CA ILE A 50 -5.56 2.49 6.10
C ILE A 50 -5.86 3.91 5.64
N SER A 51 -6.84 4.58 6.26
CA SER A 51 -7.19 5.97 5.94
C SER A 51 -6.00 6.91 6.14
N PHE A 52 -5.26 6.75 7.24
CA PHE A 52 -4.06 7.53 7.52
C PHE A 52 -2.95 7.29 6.48
N SER A 53 -2.71 6.02 6.12
CA SER A 53 -1.74 5.64 5.08
C SER A 53 -2.11 6.24 3.72
N ILE A 54 -3.40 6.25 3.36
CA ILE A 54 -3.90 6.89 2.13
C ILE A 54 -3.56 8.38 2.13
N GLN A 55 -3.93 9.12 3.18
CA GLN A 55 -3.64 10.55 3.28
C GLN A 55 -2.14 10.85 3.21
N LYS A 56 -1.32 10.03 3.88
CA LYS A 56 0.13 10.18 3.89
C LYS A 56 0.73 10.01 2.50
N VAL A 57 0.35 8.95 1.79
CA VAL A 57 0.84 8.66 0.42
C VAL A 57 0.32 9.70 -0.57
N GLU A 58 -0.95 10.07 -0.48
CA GLU A 58 -1.54 11.10 -1.32
C GLU A 58 -0.80 12.43 -1.17
N ASN A 59 -0.54 12.88 0.06
CA ASN A 59 0.25 14.08 0.32
C ASN A 59 1.69 13.94 -0.19
N ASN A 60 2.30 12.77 -0.07
CA ASN A 60 3.65 12.52 -0.58
C ASN A 60 3.72 12.69 -2.11
N ILE A 61 2.77 12.10 -2.85
CA ILE A 61 2.69 12.21 -4.31
C ILE A 61 2.40 13.66 -4.72
N LYS A 62 1.41 14.30 -4.09
CA LYS A 62 1.02 15.69 -4.37
C LYS A 62 2.18 16.66 -4.17
N ASN A 63 2.91 16.53 -3.07
CA ASN A 63 4.07 17.36 -2.78
C ASN A 63 5.24 17.06 -3.71
N SER A 64 5.52 15.79 -4.00
CA SER A 64 6.64 15.40 -4.86
C SER A 64 6.44 15.79 -6.32
N CYS A 65 5.22 15.67 -6.83
CA CYS A 65 4.88 16.01 -8.21
C CYS A 65 4.32 17.43 -8.37
N ASN A 66 4.05 18.14 -7.27
CA ASN A 66 3.38 19.45 -7.25
C ASN A 66 2.03 19.43 -8.00
N VAL A 67 1.19 18.45 -7.67
CA VAL A 67 -0.14 18.21 -8.26
C VAL A 67 -1.22 18.27 -7.18
N THR A 68 -2.47 18.53 -7.58
CA THR A 68 -3.61 18.63 -6.65
C THR A 68 -4.34 17.30 -6.44
N SER A 69 -4.09 16.31 -7.29
CA SER A 69 -4.68 14.96 -7.28
C SER A 69 -3.66 13.94 -7.80
N ILE A 70 -3.83 12.67 -7.44
CA ILE A 70 -2.96 11.57 -7.89
C ILE A 70 -3.19 11.35 -9.40
N PRO A 71 -2.15 11.43 -10.25
CA PRO A 71 -2.26 11.08 -11.66
C PRO A 71 -2.65 9.62 -11.85
N GLU A 72 -3.48 9.31 -12.85
CA GLU A 72 -3.98 7.95 -13.09
C GLU A 72 -2.86 6.92 -13.27
N GLY A 73 -1.78 7.28 -13.98
CA GLY A 73 -0.63 6.39 -14.16
C GLY A 73 0.18 6.13 -12.89
N LEU A 74 -0.08 6.85 -11.80
CA LEU A 74 0.51 6.57 -10.48
C LEU A 74 -0.46 5.81 -9.55
N ASN A 75 -1.66 5.43 -10.00
CA ASN A 75 -2.64 4.75 -9.15
C ASN A 75 -2.11 3.41 -8.61
N HIS A 76 -1.54 2.56 -9.47
CA HIS A 76 -0.97 1.26 -9.04
C HIS A 76 0.20 1.46 -8.06
N THR A 77 1.08 2.41 -8.36
CA THR A 77 2.18 2.80 -7.49
C THR A 77 1.68 3.32 -6.14
N ALA A 78 0.62 4.13 -6.12
CA ALA A 78 0.00 4.62 -4.91
C ALA A 78 -0.60 3.48 -4.08
N VAL A 79 -1.27 2.51 -4.71
CA VAL A 79 -1.81 1.32 -4.04
C VAL A 79 -0.71 0.53 -3.34
N ASP A 80 0.41 0.25 -4.02
CA ASP A 80 1.54 -0.48 -3.43
C ASP A 80 2.19 0.30 -2.27
N MET A 81 2.37 1.62 -2.43
CA MET A 81 2.88 2.47 -1.35
C MET A 81 1.96 2.51 -0.13
N ILE A 82 0.63 2.57 -0.33
CA ILE A 82 -0.36 2.56 0.76
C ILE A 82 -0.30 1.22 1.50
N CYS A 83 -0.23 0.10 0.76
CA CYS A 83 -0.09 -1.23 1.36
C CYS A 83 1.22 -1.33 2.17
N GLY A 84 2.32 -0.82 1.63
CA GLY A 84 3.61 -0.77 2.33
C GLY A 84 3.56 0.05 3.62
N GLU A 85 2.99 1.26 3.57
CA GLU A 85 2.83 2.14 4.74
C GLU A 85 1.91 1.53 5.80
N PHE A 86 0.81 0.91 5.38
CA PHE A 86 -0.09 0.18 6.27
C PHE A 86 0.62 -0.97 7.00
N LEU A 87 1.30 -1.84 6.24
CA LEU A 87 2.02 -2.98 6.81
C LEU A 87 3.18 -2.52 7.72
N PHE A 88 3.85 -1.42 7.37
CA PHE A 88 4.87 -0.80 8.22
C PHE A 88 4.29 -0.27 9.53
N ALA A 89 3.16 0.44 9.50
CA ALA A 89 2.48 0.90 10.70
C ALA A 89 2.02 -0.26 11.60
N LYS A 90 1.55 -1.36 11.00
CA LYS A 90 1.21 -2.59 11.73
C LYS A 90 2.42 -3.29 12.33
N LYS A 91 3.55 -3.33 11.62
CA LYS A 91 4.82 -3.83 12.16
C LYS A 91 5.25 -3.02 13.38
N GLN A 92 5.28 -1.69 13.27
CA GLN A 92 5.74 -0.81 14.36
C GLN A 92 4.84 -0.86 15.61
N SER A 93 3.54 -1.11 15.42
CA SER A 93 2.61 -1.28 16.54
C SER A 93 2.62 -2.69 17.16
N GLY A 94 3.42 -3.62 16.62
CA GLY A 94 3.48 -5.01 17.07
C GLY A 94 2.18 -5.80 16.84
N LYS A 95 1.26 -5.27 16.02
CA LYS A 95 -0.06 -5.86 15.74
C LYS A 95 -0.13 -6.59 14.41
N LEU A 96 1.02 -6.92 13.82
CA LEU A 96 1.11 -7.65 12.55
C LEU A 96 0.93 -9.17 12.80
N ASN A 97 -0.30 -9.57 13.13
CA ASN A 97 -0.64 -10.98 13.34
C ASN A 97 -1.12 -11.62 12.04
N GLY A 98 -0.63 -12.83 11.74
CA GLY A 98 -1.10 -13.63 10.60
C GLY A 98 -0.51 -13.26 9.23
N PHE A 99 0.49 -12.38 9.15
CA PHE A 99 1.12 -12.01 7.88
C PHE A 99 2.05 -13.11 7.35
N ASN A 100 1.73 -13.67 6.18
CA ASN A 100 2.55 -14.69 5.53
C ASN A 100 3.62 -14.05 4.62
N LEU A 101 4.81 -13.89 5.17
CA LEU A 101 5.94 -13.27 4.47
C LEU A 101 6.34 -14.01 3.18
N GLU A 102 6.29 -15.34 3.15
CA GLU A 102 6.60 -16.08 1.93
C GLU A 102 5.59 -15.81 0.81
N THR A 103 4.31 -15.69 1.16
CA THR A 103 3.25 -15.40 0.19
C THR A 103 3.43 -14.01 -0.39
N ALA A 104 3.71 -13.02 0.46
CA ALA A 104 3.94 -11.65 0.01
C ALA A 104 5.19 -11.51 -0.88
N VAL A 105 6.30 -12.18 -0.51
CA VAL A 105 7.53 -12.19 -1.34
C VAL A 105 7.28 -12.86 -2.69
N LYS A 106 6.56 -13.98 -2.73
CA LYS A 106 6.18 -14.66 -3.99
C LYS A 106 5.30 -13.78 -4.87
N GLN A 107 4.34 -13.06 -4.31
CA GLN A 107 3.49 -12.14 -5.07
C GLN A 107 4.29 -10.99 -5.70
N VAL A 108 5.23 -10.41 -4.96
CA VAL A 108 6.11 -9.38 -5.52
C VAL A 108 6.99 -9.93 -6.63
N GLN A 109 7.58 -11.12 -6.45
CA GLN A 109 8.39 -11.78 -7.48
C GLN A 109 7.60 -12.17 -8.73
N THR A 110 6.31 -12.52 -8.57
CA THR A 110 5.44 -12.89 -9.69
C THR A 110 5.00 -11.65 -10.48
N GLY A 111 4.82 -10.51 -9.81
CA GLY A 111 4.44 -9.24 -10.44
C GLY A 111 5.62 -8.46 -11.05
N ASP A 112 6.81 -8.58 -10.47
CA ASP A 112 8.02 -7.88 -10.89
C ASP A 112 9.20 -8.88 -10.92
N THR A 113 9.57 -9.36 -12.11
CA THR A 113 10.48 -10.52 -12.31
C THR A 113 11.94 -10.26 -11.95
N SER A 114 12.26 -9.16 -11.26
CA SER A 114 13.64 -8.73 -11.02
C SER A 114 14.09 -8.77 -9.54
N VAL A 115 13.19 -8.88 -8.57
CA VAL A 115 13.58 -8.72 -7.16
C VAL A 115 13.81 -10.08 -6.49
N THR A 116 15.02 -10.60 -6.65
CA THR A 116 15.51 -11.73 -5.84
C THR A 116 15.73 -11.27 -4.40
N PHE A 117 14.68 -11.30 -3.60
CA PHE A 117 14.79 -11.29 -2.13
C PHE A 117 15.54 -12.56 -1.73
N ALA A 118 16.87 -12.47 -1.64
CA ALA A 118 17.78 -13.60 -1.49
C ALA A 118 17.27 -14.65 -0.48
N VAL A 119 16.89 -15.81 -1.00
CA VAL A 119 16.51 -17.00 -0.24
C VAL A 119 17.77 -17.69 0.33
N GLU A 120 18.95 -17.40 -0.21
CA GLU A 120 20.21 -18.02 0.19
C GLU A 120 21.06 -17.08 1.06
N GLY A 121 21.20 -17.44 2.35
CA GLY A 121 22.24 -16.93 3.24
C GLY A 121 21.92 -15.66 4.04
N SER A 122 21.65 -15.85 5.34
CA SER A 122 21.93 -14.87 6.41
C SER A 122 20.99 -13.67 6.66
N LYS A 123 19.84 -13.52 6.00
CA LYS A 123 18.85 -12.49 6.39
C LYS A 123 17.81 -13.06 7.36
N THR A 124 17.62 -12.39 8.50
CA THR A 124 16.54 -12.74 9.44
C THR A 124 15.17 -12.49 8.80
N PRO A 125 14.09 -13.17 9.24
CA PRO A 125 12.73 -12.93 8.74
C PRO A 125 12.32 -11.45 8.84
N GLU A 126 12.76 -10.75 9.89
CA GLU A 126 12.51 -9.32 10.09
C GLU A 126 13.20 -8.46 9.04
N GLN A 127 14.47 -8.77 8.70
CA GLN A 127 15.21 -8.05 7.65
C GLN A 127 14.62 -8.26 6.26
N ARG A 128 14.05 -9.46 6.00
CA ARG A 128 13.30 -9.75 4.77
C ARG A 128 12.01 -8.93 4.71
N LEU A 129 11.29 -8.83 5.83
CA LEU A 129 10.11 -7.99 5.94
C LEU A 129 10.46 -6.51 5.70
N ASP A 130 11.53 -6.01 6.31
CA ASP A 130 11.99 -4.64 6.08
C ASP A 130 12.38 -4.38 4.62
N SER A 131 13.00 -5.36 3.97
CA SER A 131 13.34 -5.26 2.54
C SER A 131 12.07 -5.19 1.68
N LEU A 132 11.06 -6.01 1.98
CA LEU A 132 9.77 -6.01 1.29
C LEU A 132 9.03 -4.67 1.48
N LEU A 133 8.94 -4.19 2.73
CA LEU A 133 8.30 -2.90 3.04
C LEU A 133 9.01 -1.74 2.36
N SER A 134 10.35 -1.74 2.41
CA SER A 134 11.16 -0.75 1.72
C SER A 134 10.94 -0.76 0.22
N TYR A 135 10.79 -1.94 -0.38
CA TYR A 135 10.47 -2.06 -1.80
C TYR A 135 9.08 -1.49 -2.12
N LEU A 136 8.02 -1.92 -1.41
CA LEU A 136 6.65 -1.44 -1.63
C LEU A 136 6.54 0.09 -1.49
N MET A 137 7.29 0.68 -0.57
CA MET A 137 7.28 2.14 -0.33
C MET A 137 8.11 2.94 -1.35
N ASN A 138 9.01 2.32 -2.11
CA ASN A 138 9.97 3.05 -2.96
C ASN A 138 9.94 2.66 -4.45
N ASN A 139 9.40 1.51 -4.84
CA ASN A 139 9.56 0.95 -6.19
C ASN A 139 9.14 1.93 -7.31
N GLY A 140 7.98 2.58 -7.19
CA GLY A 140 7.49 3.51 -8.22
C GLY A 140 7.82 4.99 -7.99
N LYS A 141 8.76 5.33 -7.10
CA LYS A 141 9.20 6.73 -6.94
C LYS A 141 9.88 7.29 -8.18
N GLY A 142 10.48 6.44 -9.01
CA GLY A 142 11.07 6.84 -10.29
C GLY A 142 10.03 7.49 -11.22
N ASP A 143 8.82 6.93 -11.24
CA ASP A 143 7.71 7.37 -12.10
C ASP A 143 7.18 8.76 -11.74
N PHE A 144 7.45 9.24 -10.52
CA PHE A 144 7.06 10.59 -10.09
C PHE A 144 7.68 11.65 -11.00
N THR A 145 8.86 11.38 -11.54
CA THR A 145 9.57 12.28 -12.46
C THR A 145 8.72 12.60 -13.70
N CYS A 146 7.97 11.62 -14.21
CA CYS A 146 7.12 11.79 -15.40
C CYS A 146 5.95 12.76 -15.17
N TYR A 147 5.53 12.95 -13.92
CA TYR A 147 4.38 13.78 -13.55
C TYR A 147 4.76 15.06 -12.79
N ARG A 148 6.06 15.30 -12.58
CA ARG A 148 6.56 16.40 -11.75
C ARG A 148 6.38 17.75 -12.46
N LYS A 149 5.61 18.65 -11.86
CA LYS A 149 5.49 20.04 -12.29
C LYS A 149 6.49 20.91 -11.53
N ILE A 150 7.44 21.52 -12.24
CA ILE A 150 8.41 22.44 -11.63
C ILE A 150 7.65 23.67 -11.11
N ARG A 151 7.81 23.96 -9.82
CA ARG A 151 7.42 25.24 -9.22
C ARG A 151 8.70 26.05 -9.07
N TRP A 152 8.73 27.23 -9.67
CA TRP A 152 9.81 28.20 -9.52
C TRP A 152 9.48 29.16 -8.37
#